data_AF-A0A8S2DUF2-F1
#
_entry.id   AF-A0A8S2DUF2-F1
#
_cell.length_a   1.000
_cell.length_b   1.000
_cell.length_c   1.000
_cell.angle_alpha   90.00
_cell.angle_beta   90.00
_cell.angle_gamma   90.00
#
_symmetry.space_group_name_H-M   'P 1'
#
loop_
_entity.id
_entity.type
_entity.pdbx_description
1 polymer ?
#
loop_
_entity_poly.entity_id
_entity_poly.type
_entity_poly.pdbx_seq_one_letter_code
_entity_poly.pdbx_strand_id
1 'polypeptide(L)' 'MAELLLDSSIRFWVFIPIVVITFFVGILRHYAAILTTGEKTVDKQQLADSQALIRSRILRENGKYIPKEV' A
#
# COMPACT_ATOMS: atom_id res chain seq x y z
N MET A 1 -28.92 -6.22 -35.29
CA MET A 1 -27.99 -5.40 -34.50
C MET A 1 -28.85 -4.65 -33.50
N ALA A 2 -28.95 -5.15 -32.26
CA ALA A 2 -29.90 -4.59 -31.30
C ALA A 2 -29.38 -3.23 -30.83
N GLU A 3 -29.84 -2.15 -31.46
CA GLU A 3 -29.81 -0.84 -30.83
C GLU A 3 -30.83 -0.85 -29.68
N LEU A 4 -30.39 -1.35 -28.53
CA LEU A 4 -31.10 -1.12 -27.28
C LEU A 4 -31.03 0.38 -27.02
N LEU A 5 -32.11 1.10 -27.37
CA LEU A 5 -32.35 2.47 -26.93
C LEU A 5 -32.57 2.43 -25.41
N LEU A 6 -31.47 2.39 -24.67
CA LEU A 6 -31.48 2.49 -23.22
C LEU A 6 -31.96 3.90 -22.88
N ASP A 7 -33.10 4.00 -22.20
CA ASP A 7 -33.68 5.25 -21.75
C ASP A 7 -32.60 6.11 -21.07
N SER A 8 -32.39 7.32 -21.60
CA SER A 8 -31.34 8.23 -21.15
C SER A 8 -31.48 8.53 -19.66
N SER A 9 -32.72 8.55 -19.16
CA SER A 9 -33.02 8.77 -17.75
C SER A 9 -32.41 7.70 -16.84
N ILE A 10 -32.46 6.43 -17.24
CA ILE A 10 -31.91 5.30 -16.46
C ILE A 10 -30.39 5.40 -16.35
N ARG A 11 -29.71 5.85 -17.42
CA ARG A 11 -28.25 5.94 -17.44
C ARG A 11 -27.73 6.89 -16.36
N PHE A 12 -28.25 8.11 -16.29
CA PHE A 12 -27.73 9.09 -15.34
C PHE A 12 -28.10 8.75 -13.90
N TRP A 13 -29.34 8.31 -13.67
CA TRP A 13 -29.84 8.00 -12.33
C TRP A 13 -29.29 6.71 -11.73
N VAL A 14 -28.76 5.79 -12.54
CA VAL A 14 -28.20 4.52 -12.04
C VAL A 14 -26.68 4.52 -12.10
N PHE A 15 -26.09 5.00 -13.20
CA PHE A 15 -24.64 4.95 -13.38
C PHE A 15 -23.89 5.88 -12.42
N ILE A 16 -24.35 7.13 -12.29
CA ILE A 16 -23.68 8.10 -11.41
C ILE A 16 -23.72 7.62 -9.95
N PRO A 17 -24.87 7.20 -9.38
CA PRO A 17 -24.88 6.70 -8.01
C PRO A 17 -24.04 5.45 -7.81
N ILE A 18 -24.02 4.50 -8.76
CA ILE A 18 -23.18 3.30 -8.65
C ILE A 18 -21.68 3.67 -8.62
N VAL A 19 -21.24 4.57 -9.50
CA VAL A 19 -19.84 5.02 -9.52
C VAL A 19 -19.48 5.72 -8.21
N VAL A 20 -20.36 6.58 -7.70
CA VAL A 20 -20.16 7.28 -6.43
C VAL A 20 -20.09 6.30 -5.26
N ILE A 21 -21.00 5.33 -5.19
CA ILE A 21 -21.02 4.30 -4.13
C ILE A 21 -19.74 3.46 -4.18
N THR A 22 -19.35 2.97 -5.36
CA THR A 22 -18.14 2.14 -5.50
C THR A 22 -16.87 2.90 -5.16
N PHE A 23 -16.80 4.19 -5.52
CA PHE A 23 -15.71 5.07 -5.13
C PHE A 23 -15.62 5.24 -3.60
N PHE A 24 -16.74 5.56 -2.94
CA PHE A 24 -16.76 5.70 -1.49
C PHE A 24 -16.48 4.40 -0.76
N VAL A 25 -16.99 3.26 -1.24
CA VAL A 25 -16.65 1.93 -0.69
C VAL A 25 -15.16 1.65 -0.84
N GLY A 26 -14.54 2.05 -1.96
CA GLY A 26 -13.09 1.95 -2.14
C GLY A 26 -12.30 2.77 -1.12
N ILE A 27 -12.72 4.00 -0.87
CA ILE A 27 -12.14 4.87 0.17
C ILE A 27 -12.30 4.24 1.56
N LEU A 28 -13.52 3.80 1.90
CA LEU A 28 -13.80 3.16 3.18
C LEU A 28 -12.96 1.90 3.38
N ARG A 29 -12.83 1.05 2.34
CA ARG A 29 -11.96 -0.13 2.38
C ARG A 29 -10.50 0.25 2.61
N HIS A 30 -10.01 1.29 1.95
CA HIS A 30 -8.63 1.75 2.12
C HIS A 30 -8.37 2.18 3.57
N TYR A 31 -9.24 3.02 4.14
CA TYR A 31 -9.11 3.44 5.53
C TYR A 31 -9.30 2.27 6.51
N ALA A 32 -10.27 1.40 6.28
CA ALA A 32 -10.44 0.19 7.09
C ALA A 32 -9.19 -0.69 7.07
N ALA A 33 -8.51 -0.83 5.93
CA ALA A 33 -7.26 -1.57 5.82
C ALA A 33 -6.13 -0.89 6.60
N ILE A 34 -6.02 0.45 6.55
CA ILE A 34 -5.04 1.19 7.37
C ILE A 34 -5.31 0.97 8.86
N LEU A 35 -6.57 1.08 9.29
CA LEU A 35 -6.94 0.87 10.70
C LEU A 35 -6.71 -0.58 11.14
N THR A 36 -6.89 -1.56 10.25
CA THR A 36 -6.66 -2.99 10.54
C THR A 36 -5.18 -3.36 10.47
N THR A 37 -4.37 -2.57 9.77
CA THR A 37 -2.92 -2.73 9.73
C THR A 37 -2.35 -2.26 11.08
N GLY A 38 -2.45 -3.13 12.08
CA GLY A 38 -1.87 -2.87 13.39
C GLY A 38 -0.36 -2.74 13.31
N GLU A 39 0.21 -1.89 14.15
CA GLU A 39 1.65 -1.89 14.40
C GLU A 39 2.02 -3.26 14.98
N LYS A 40 2.78 -4.05 14.21
CA LYS A 40 3.41 -5.25 14.78
C LYS A 40 4.40 -4.78 15.83
N THR A 41 4.15 -5.11 17.09
CA THR A 41 5.13 -4.98 18.16
C THR A 41 6.27 -5.95 17.85
N VAL A 42 7.26 -5.49 17.09
CA VAL A 42 8.45 -6.29 16.81
C VAL A 42 9.27 -6.33 18.09
N ASP A 43 9.70 -7.53 18.46
CA ASP A 43 10.57 -7.70 19.61
C ASP A 43 11.88 -6.92 19.42
N LYS A 44 12.37 -6.29 20.48
CA LYS A 44 13.53 -5.39 20.41
C LYS A 44 14.78 -6.13 19.95
N GLN A 45 14.92 -7.41 20.32
CA GLN A 45 16.04 -8.24 19.88
C GLN A 45 15.97 -8.51 18.38
N GLN A 46 14.79 -8.86 17.88
CA GLN A 46 14.57 -9.09 16.44
C GLN A 46 14.86 -7.83 15.60
N LEU A 47 14.52 -6.63 16.10
CA LEU A 47 14.88 -5.37 15.46
C LEU A 47 16.39 -5.15 15.43
N ALA A 48 17.08 -5.39 16.55
CA ALA A 48 18.53 -5.24 16.65
C ALA A 48 19.26 -6.17 15.66
N ASP A 49 18.83 -7.43 15.58
CA ASP A 49 19.40 -8.42 14.66
C ASP A 49 19.15 -8.02 13.19
N SER A 50 17.92 -7.59 12.86
CA SER A 50 17.58 -7.11 11.53
C SER A 50 18.43 -5.89 11.12
N GLN A 51 18.62 -4.96 12.04
CA GLN A 51 19.43 -3.77 11.81
C GLN A 51 20.93 -4.10 11.65
N ALA A 52 21.44 -5.07 12.41
CA ALA A 52 22.81 -5.57 12.28
C ALA A 52 23.04 -6.23 10.91
N LEU A 53 22.08 -7.02 10.43
CA LEU A 53 22.12 -7.62 9.09
C LEU A 53 22.10 -6.57 7.98
N ILE A 54 21.29 -5.52 8.12
CA ILE A 54 21.26 -4.42 7.15
C ILE A 54 22.62 -3.69 7.15
N ARG A 55 23.18 -3.40 8.33
CA ARG A 55 24.49 -2.75 8.45
C ARG A 55 25.61 -3.58 7.86
N SER A 56 25.65 -4.89 8.11
CA SER A 56 26.67 -5.78 7.55
C SER A 56 26.57 -5.85 6.02
N ARG A 57 25.35 -5.85 5.47
CA ARG A 57 25.13 -5.75 4.02
C ARG A 57 25.67 -4.44 3.45
N ILE A 58 25.32 -3.32 4.06
CA ILE A 58 25.78 -1.99 3.62
C ILE A 58 27.31 -1.90 3.69
N LEU A 59 27.92 -2.40 4.77
CA LEU A 59 29.36 -2.43 4.95
C LEU A 59 30.04 -3.31 3.89
N ARG A 60 29.45 -4.47 3.55
CA ARG A 60 30.00 -5.34 2.51
C ARG A 60 29.91 -4.70 1.12
N GLU A 61 28.82 -4.01 0.82
CA GLU A 61 28.60 -3.35 -0.47
C GLU A 61 29.42 -2.03 -0.60
N ASN A 62 29.57 -1.28 0.50
CA ASN A 62 30.15 0.08 0.51
C ASN A 62 31.48 0.19 1.28
N GLY A 63 32.03 -0.91 1.77
CA GLY A 63 33.27 -0.92 2.56
C GLY A 63 34.50 -0.40 1.81
N LYS A 64 34.44 -0.34 0.48
CA LYS A 64 35.48 0.26 -0.38
C LYS A 64 35.68 1.77 -0.17
N TYR A 65 34.72 2.45 0.45
CA TYR A 65 34.79 3.89 0.75
C TYR A 65 35.32 4.18 2.16
N ILE A 66 35.58 3.14 2.96
CA ILE A 66 36.07 3.29 4.33
C ILE A 66 37.59 3.20 4.32
N PRO A 67 38.31 4.06 5.08
CA PRO A 67 39.76 3.96 5.23
C PRO A 67 40.15 2.58 5.76
N LYS A 68 41.21 1.99 5.20
CA LYS A 68 41.84 0.82 5.81
C LYS A 68 42.58 1.29 7.06
N GLU A 69 42.47 0.55 8.16
CA GLU A 69 43.35 0.75 9.31
C GLU A 69 44.80 0.65 8.84
N VAL A 70 45.59 1.63 9.28
CA VAL A 70 47.00 1.82 8.91
C VAL A 70 47.87 0.86 9.71
#